data_AF-A0A7J7DDY3-F1
#
_entry.id   AF-A0A7J7DDY3-F1
#
_cell.length_a   1.000
_cell.length_b   1.000
_cell.length_c   1.000
_cell.angle_alpha   90.00
_cell.angle_beta   90.00
_cell.angle_gamma   90.00
#
_symmetry.space_group_name_H-M   'P 1'
#
loop_
_entity.id
_entity.type
_entity.pdbx_description
1 polymer ?
#
loop_
_entity_poly.entity_id
_entity_poly.type
_entity_poly.pdbx_seq_one_letter_code
_entity_poly.pdbx_strand_id
1 'polypeptide(L)'
;MGTLSRNITTRSPCYLFPSVIALASLSLTALIIYKVDDFVSQTKTVAGHNLDPTPWHPFPPKTFIEETRQSRAYKIIQCSYLTCGHSSIKNTGIRTSKRVSSELSRDSLQCPEVFRWIHRDLNPWARTRISKTRIAESKNYAAFRAVISSGRLYVDLYYACVQSRAMFTIWGLLQLLRRYPGMVPDVNIMFDCMDKPSINRTEHADMPLPLFKYCTTQEHFDIPLPDWSFWGWPEINIRPWDDEFQDIKNGSQAKSWLKKGPFPYWKGNPDVGSPIRRELLQCNHTRLWKAQIMRQV
;
A
#
# COMPACT_ATOMS: atom_id res chain seq x y z
N MET A 1 -48.60 -77.79 -27.86
CA MET A 1 -47.48 -77.21 -27.08
C MET A 1 -46.43 -76.72 -28.07
N GLY A 2 -46.15 -75.42 -28.04
CA GLY A 2 -45.23 -74.75 -28.98
C GLY A 2 -45.38 -73.24 -28.86
N THR A 3 -44.95 -72.69 -27.73
CA THR A 3 -44.93 -71.25 -27.45
C THR A 3 -43.86 -70.57 -28.29
N LEU A 4 -44.25 -69.67 -29.21
CA LEU A 4 -43.32 -68.79 -29.91
C LEU A 4 -42.78 -67.74 -28.92
N SER A 5 -41.50 -67.87 -28.59
CA SER A 5 -40.75 -66.91 -27.78
C SER A 5 -40.64 -65.56 -28.52
N ARG A 6 -41.18 -64.50 -27.92
CA ARG A 6 -41.01 -63.12 -28.38
C ARG A 6 -39.58 -62.69 -27.99
N ASN A 7 -38.65 -62.69 -28.94
CA ASN A 7 -37.33 -62.10 -28.75
C ASN A 7 -37.46 -60.58 -28.62
N ILE A 8 -37.52 -60.09 -27.38
CA ILE A 8 -37.35 -58.67 -27.06
C ILE A 8 -35.87 -58.37 -27.22
N THR A 9 -35.49 -57.71 -28.32
CA THR A 9 -34.17 -57.10 -28.45
C THR A 9 -34.10 -55.91 -27.51
N THR A 10 -33.49 -56.11 -26.35
CA THR A 10 -33.06 -55.02 -25.46
C THR A 10 -32.07 -54.14 -26.22
N ARG A 11 -32.51 -52.95 -26.67
CA ARG A 11 -31.61 -51.92 -27.22
C ARG A 11 -30.59 -51.55 -26.15
N SER A 12 -29.31 -51.80 -26.43
CA SER A 12 -28.23 -51.31 -25.59
C SER A 12 -28.34 -49.78 -25.45
N PRO A 13 -28.27 -49.22 -24.23
CA PRO A 13 -28.35 -47.79 -24.03
C PRO A 13 -27.23 -47.07 -24.80
N CYS A 14 -27.59 -46.07 -25.59
CA CYS A 14 -26.63 -45.26 -26.34
C CYS A 14 -26.02 -44.21 -25.40
N TYR A 15 -24.82 -44.50 -24.89
CA TYR A 15 -24.09 -43.59 -23.99
C TYR A 15 -23.44 -42.41 -24.70
N LEU A 16 -23.52 -42.31 -26.03
CA LEU A 16 -22.87 -41.23 -26.79
C LEU A 16 -23.37 -39.85 -26.39
N PHE A 17 -24.69 -39.66 -26.25
CA PHE A 17 -25.26 -38.37 -25.91
C PHE A 17 -24.93 -37.93 -24.47
N PRO A 18 -25.10 -38.79 -23.44
CA PRO A 18 -24.60 -38.50 -22.09
C PRO A 18 -23.09 -38.21 -22.04
N SER A 19 -22.28 -38.97 -22.78
CA SER A 19 -20.82 -38.78 -22.83
C SER A 19 -20.43 -37.46 -23.48
N VAL A 20 -21.10 -37.05 -24.57
CA VAL A 20 -20.86 -35.74 -25.22
C VAL A 20 -21.24 -34.60 -24.28
N ILE A 21 -22.36 -34.71 -23.56
CA ILE A 21 -22.75 -33.71 -22.56
C ILE A 21 -21.73 -33.64 -21.42
N ALA A 22 -21.28 -34.78 -20.91
CA ALA A 22 -20.27 -34.83 -19.85
C ALA A 22 -18.92 -34.24 -20.31
N LEU A 23 -18.49 -34.54 -21.53
CA LEU A 23 -17.27 -33.94 -22.10
C LEU A 23 -17.42 -32.44 -22.33
N ALA A 24 -18.59 -31.98 -22.80
CA ALA A 24 -18.87 -30.56 -22.99
C ALA A 24 -18.90 -29.81 -21.65
N SER A 25 -19.51 -30.38 -20.61
CA SER A 25 -19.53 -29.77 -19.28
C SER A 25 -18.15 -29.73 -18.64
N LEU A 26 -17.35 -30.80 -18.78
CA LEU A 26 -15.96 -30.83 -18.32
C LEU A 26 -15.09 -29.80 -19.07
N SER A 27 -15.25 -29.70 -20.40
CA SER A 27 -14.52 -28.73 -21.22
C SER A 27 -14.88 -27.30 -20.85
N LEU A 28 -16.17 -27.00 -20.68
CA LEU A 28 -16.63 -25.68 -20.24
C LEU A 28 -16.11 -25.34 -18.84
N THR A 29 -16.13 -26.31 -17.92
CA THR A 29 -15.59 -26.13 -16.56
C THR A 29 -14.09 -25.84 -16.59
N ALA A 30 -13.33 -26.58 -17.39
CA ALA A 30 -11.89 -26.35 -17.57
C ALA A 30 -11.60 -24.96 -18.16
N LEU A 31 -12.40 -24.51 -19.14
CA LEU A 31 -12.29 -23.18 -19.72
C LEU A 31 -12.59 -22.08 -18.68
N ILE A 32 -13.62 -22.26 -17.86
CA ILE A 32 -13.97 -21.32 -16.78
C ILE A 32 -12.83 -21.25 -15.76
N ILE A 33 -12.30 -22.39 -15.32
CA ILE A 33 -11.16 -22.42 -14.38
C ILE A 33 -9.95 -21.69 -14.98
N TYR A 34 -9.63 -21.96 -16.24
CA TYR A 34 -8.54 -21.29 -16.95
C TYR A 34 -8.75 -19.77 -17.00
N LYS A 35 -9.96 -19.31 -17.35
CA LYS A 35 -10.28 -17.88 -17.41
C LYS A 35 -10.28 -17.19 -16.05
N VAL A 36 -10.75 -17.87 -15.01
CA VAL A 36 -10.67 -17.38 -13.63
C VAL A 36 -9.20 -17.24 -13.21
N ASP A 37 -8.39 -18.24 -13.51
CA ASP A 37 -6.98 -18.24 -13.16
C ASP A 37 -6.19 -17.15 -13.91
N ASP A 38 -6.44 -17.01 -15.21
CA ASP A 38 -5.89 -15.94 -16.04
C ASP A 38 -6.26 -14.56 -15.47
N PHE A 39 -7.54 -14.32 -15.18
CA PHE A 39 -8.00 -13.09 -14.54
C PHE A 39 -7.31 -12.83 -13.21
N VAL A 40 -7.24 -13.84 -12.34
CA VAL A 40 -6.62 -13.73 -11.01
C VAL A 40 -5.14 -13.43 -11.14
N SER A 41 -4.42 -14.05 -12.09
CA SER A 41 -2.99 -13.82 -12.31
C SER A 41 -2.67 -12.40 -12.79
N GLN A 42 -3.55 -11.82 -13.61
CA GLN A 42 -3.39 -10.47 -14.14
C GLN A 42 -3.92 -9.38 -13.18
N THR A 43 -4.78 -9.75 -12.24
CA THR A 43 -5.37 -8.79 -11.30
C THR A 43 -4.35 -8.33 -10.28
N LYS A 44 -3.94 -7.07 -10.41
CA LYS A 44 -3.09 -6.39 -9.45
C LYS A 44 -3.91 -6.03 -8.22
N THR A 45 -3.35 -6.27 -7.03
CA THR A 45 -4.03 -5.99 -5.77
C THR A 45 -3.14 -5.17 -4.87
N VAL A 46 -3.73 -4.32 -4.03
CA VAL A 46 -3.01 -3.51 -3.04
C VAL A 46 -2.22 -4.38 -2.04
N ALA A 47 -2.68 -5.61 -1.82
CA ALA A 47 -1.96 -6.59 -1.01
C ALA A 47 -0.66 -7.10 -1.68
N GLY A 48 -0.54 -7.01 -3.02
CA GLY A 48 0.65 -7.40 -3.77
C GLY A 48 0.68 -8.83 -4.30
N HIS A 49 -0.47 -9.49 -4.48
CA HIS A 49 -0.54 -10.92 -4.84
C HIS A 49 0.15 -11.31 -6.16
N ASN A 50 0.20 -10.39 -7.14
CA ASN A 50 0.77 -10.61 -8.48
C ASN A 50 1.65 -9.43 -8.91
N LEU A 51 2.43 -8.89 -7.97
CA LEU A 51 3.35 -7.79 -8.24
C LEU A 51 4.77 -8.23 -7.90
N ASP A 52 5.68 -7.96 -8.82
CA ASP A 52 7.10 -8.16 -8.58
C ASP A 52 7.63 -7.11 -7.59
N PRO A 53 8.68 -7.42 -6.81
CA PRO A 53 9.40 -6.42 -6.03
C PRO A 53 9.90 -5.27 -6.91
N THR A 54 10.12 -4.10 -6.30
CA THR A 54 10.73 -2.96 -7.00
C THR A 54 12.14 -3.31 -7.51
N PRO A 55 12.49 -2.99 -8.77
CA PRO A 55 13.80 -3.31 -9.34
C PRO A 55 14.98 -2.68 -8.60
N TRP A 56 14.79 -1.47 -8.04
CA TRP A 56 15.84 -0.73 -7.34
C TRP A 56 16.05 -1.14 -5.87
N HIS A 57 15.11 -1.90 -5.30
CA HIS A 57 15.24 -2.41 -3.94
C HIS A 57 14.63 -3.81 -3.85
N PRO A 58 15.43 -4.87 -4.04
CA PRO A 58 14.95 -6.24 -3.94
C PRO A 58 14.57 -6.60 -2.50
N PHE A 59 13.42 -7.21 -2.33
CA PHE A 59 12.99 -7.80 -1.06
C PHE A 59 12.26 -9.12 -1.33
N PRO A 60 12.21 -10.05 -0.36
CA PRO A 60 11.51 -11.32 -0.54
C PRO A 60 10.05 -11.08 -0.94
N PRO A 61 9.55 -11.72 -2.02
CA PRO A 61 8.15 -11.63 -2.38
C PRO A 61 7.25 -12.08 -1.24
N LYS A 62 6.06 -11.47 -1.14
CA LYS A 62 5.07 -11.89 -0.15
C LYS A 62 4.64 -13.32 -0.43
N THR A 63 4.78 -14.19 0.56
CA THR A 63 4.33 -15.56 0.48
C THR A 63 2.93 -15.66 1.09
N PHE A 64 1.98 -16.21 0.33
CA PHE A 64 0.60 -16.39 0.76
C PHE A 64 0.35 -17.86 1.14
N ILE A 65 1.26 -18.44 1.93
CA ILE A 65 1.33 -19.89 2.19
C ILE A 65 0.08 -20.41 2.92
N GLU A 66 -0.54 -19.56 3.73
CA GLU A 66 -1.73 -19.91 4.50
C GLU A 66 -3.01 -19.95 3.65
N GLU A 67 -2.99 -19.40 2.43
CA GLU A 67 -4.15 -19.35 1.54
C GLU A 67 -4.03 -20.33 0.38
N THR A 68 -5.04 -21.19 0.21
CA THR A 68 -5.15 -21.99 -1.01
C THR A 68 -5.31 -21.06 -2.22
N ARG A 69 -4.82 -21.48 -3.39
CA ARG A 69 -4.98 -20.73 -4.65
C ARG A 69 -6.44 -20.34 -4.89
N GLN A 70 -7.37 -21.23 -4.54
CA GLN A 70 -8.81 -21.04 -4.63
C GLN A 70 -9.32 -19.97 -3.66
N SER A 71 -8.87 -19.98 -2.40
CA SER A 71 -9.23 -18.97 -1.40
C SER A 71 -8.79 -17.58 -1.85
N ARG A 72 -7.55 -17.47 -2.35
CA ARG A 72 -7.01 -16.22 -2.89
C ARG A 72 -7.79 -15.74 -4.12
N ALA A 73 -8.05 -16.64 -5.07
CA ALA A 73 -8.86 -16.34 -6.25
C ALA A 73 -10.25 -15.84 -5.87
N TYR A 74 -10.91 -16.51 -4.91
CA TYR A 74 -12.20 -16.12 -4.38
C TYR A 74 -12.16 -14.72 -3.77
N LYS A 75 -11.17 -14.41 -2.90
CA LYS A 75 -11.00 -13.08 -2.31
C LYS A 75 -10.78 -12.01 -3.38
N ILE A 76 -9.96 -12.28 -4.39
CA ILE A 76 -9.69 -11.34 -5.49
C ILE A 76 -10.98 -11.04 -6.26
N ILE A 77 -11.77 -12.07 -6.59
CA ILE A 77 -13.05 -11.90 -7.28
C ILE A 77 -14.06 -11.14 -6.40
N GLN A 78 -14.17 -11.50 -5.11
CA GLN A 78 -15.07 -10.88 -4.15
C GLN A 78 -14.73 -9.41 -3.88
N CYS A 79 -13.46 -9.02 -3.99
CA CYS A 79 -13.01 -7.65 -3.84
C CYS A 79 -12.85 -6.91 -5.19
N SER A 80 -13.20 -7.56 -6.31
CA SER A 80 -13.13 -6.94 -7.64
C SER A 80 -14.34 -6.04 -7.90
N TYR A 81 -14.21 -5.13 -8.87
CA TYR A 81 -15.33 -4.28 -9.29
C TYR A 81 -16.54 -5.07 -9.81
N LEU A 82 -16.37 -6.33 -10.22
CA LEU A 82 -17.42 -7.20 -10.74
C LEU A 82 -18.44 -7.61 -9.66
N THR A 83 -18.03 -7.59 -8.39
CA THR A 83 -18.86 -7.93 -7.24
C THR A 83 -19.33 -6.70 -6.46
N CYS A 84 -18.83 -5.51 -6.81
CA CYS A 84 -19.46 -4.26 -6.40
C CYS A 84 -20.85 -4.20 -7.03
N GLY A 85 -21.88 -4.53 -6.24
CA GLY A 85 -23.25 -4.25 -6.64
C GLY A 85 -23.38 -2.78 -7.00
N HIS A 86 -24.11 -2.47 -8.07
CA HIS A 86 -24.55 -1.11 -8.38
C HIS A 86 -25.58 -0.68 -7.33
N SER A 87 -25.18 -0.66 -6.06
CA SER A 87 -25.80 0.22 -5.10
C SER A 87 -25.49 1.59 -5.65
N SER A 88 -26.46 2.15 -6.38
CA SER A 88 -26.60 3.58 -6.54
C SER A 88 -26.19 4.13 -5.19
N ILE A 89 -25.05 4.82 -5.15
CA ILE A 89 -24.76 5.72 -4.06
C ILE A 89 -25.94 6.67 -4.18
N LYS A 90 -27.05 6.34 -3.48
CA LYS A 90 -27.99 7.34 -3.07
C LYS A 90 -27.05 8.36 -2.48
N ASN A 91 -27.02 9.53 -3.10
CA ASN A 91 -26.67 10.74 -2.40
C ASN A 91 -27.60 10.75 -1.19
N THR A 92 -27.29 9.97 -0.15
CA THR A 92 -27.54 10.33 1.22
C THR A 92 -26.83 11.64 1.26
N GLY A 93 -27.66 12.68 1.07
CA GLY A 93 -27.19 14.03 0.82
C GLY A 93 -26.05 14.24 1.78
N ILE A 94 -24.94 14.75 1.25
CA ILE A 94 -23.95 15.43 2.06
C ILE A 94 -24.81 16.24 3.02
N ARG A 95 -24.99 15.72 4.26
CA ARG A 95 -25.43 16.53 5.37
C ARG A 95 -24.34 17.55 5.31
N THR A 96 -24.70 18.72 4.81
CA THR A 96 -23.90 19.92 4.95
C THR A 96 -23.48 19.84 6.40
N SER A 97 -22.22 19.43 6.60
CA SER A 97 -21.61 19.47 7.91
C SER A 97 -21.90 20.91 8.28
N LYS A 98 -22.77 21.10 9.30
CA LYS A 98 -23.06 22.42 9.85
C LYS A 98 -21.70 23.07 9.84
N ARG A 99 -21.55 24.17 9.10
CA ARG A 99 -20.32 24.96 9.11
C ARG A 99 -19.97 25.00 10.58
N VAL A 100 -18.95 24.24 10.98
CA VAL A 100 -18.32 24.48 12.25
C VAL A 100 -17.58 25.75 11.89
N SER A 101 -18.30 26.87 12.00
CA SER A 101 -17.73 28.15 12.34
C SER A 101 -17.18 27.95 13.75
N SER A 102 -16.13 27.14 13.84
CA SER A 102 -15.10 27.38 14.83
C SER A 102 -14.62 28.76 14.46
N GLU A 103 -14.90 29.71 15.35
CA GLU A 103 -14.10 30.91 15.51
C GLU A 103 -12.63 30.46 15.59
N LEU A 104 -12.00 30.23 14.45
CA LEU A 104 -10.54 30.26 14.35
C LEU A 104 -10.22 31.72 14.62
N SER A 105 -9.76 31.99 15.84
CA SER A 105 -9.10 33.23 16.20
C SER A 105 -8.19 33.66 15.05
N ARG A 106 -8.19 34.94 14.68
CA ARG A 106 -7.39 35.44 13.52
C ARG A 106 -5.90 35.09 13.61
N ASP A 107 -5.39 34.74 14.80
CA ASP A 107 -4.04 34.20 15.03
C ASP A 107 -3.79 32.77 14.48
N SER A 108 -4.85 32.04 14.11
CA SER A 108 -4.77 30.67 13.60
C SER A 108 -4.86 30.56 12.07
N LEU A 109 -4.82 31.70 11.35
CA LEU A 109 -4.82 31.75 9.88
C LEU A 109 -3.46 31.39 9.25
N GLN A 110 -2.41 31.24 10.06
CA GLN A 110 -1.06 30.95 9.54
C GLN A 110 -0.81 29.44 9.51
N CYS A 111 -0.43 28.94 8.34
CA CYS A 111 -0.03 27.54 8.17
C CYS A 111 1.12 27.22 9.16
N PRO A 112 1.03 26.15 9.98
CA PRO A 112 2.07 25.81 10.94
C PRO A 112 3.46 25.78 10.30
N GLU A 113 4.46 26.28 11.02
CA GLU A 113 5.82 26.49 10.47
C GLU A 113 6.42 25.22 9.86
N VAL A 114 6.10 24.04 10.42
CA VAL A 114 6.54 22.74 9.90
C VAL A 114 6.16 22.51 8.43
N PHE A 115 5.06 23.08 7.94
CA PHE A 115 4.63 22.93 6.56
C PHE A 115 5.41 23.83 5.58
N ARG A 116 6.28 24.73 6.05
CA ARG A 116 7.14 25.54 5.16
C ARG A 116 8.02 24.70 4.25
N TRP A 117 8.36 23.49 4.67
CA TRP A 117 9.16 22.56 3.89
C TRP A 117 8.47 22.10 2.60
N ILE A 118 7.12 22.08 2.56
CA ILE A 118 6.37 21.80 1.32
C ILE A 118 6.78 22.78 0.22
N HIS A 119 6.93 24.06 0.54
CA HIS A 119 7.36 25.06 -0.44
C HIS A 119 8.78 24.82 -0.92
N ARG A 120 9.69 24.43 -0.02
CA ARG A 120 11.08 24.09 -0.38
C ARG A 120 11.12 22.87 -1.30
N ASP A 121 10.39 21.83 -0.95
CA ASP A 121 10.45 20.53 -1.63
C ASP A 121 9.77 20.61 -3.02
N LEU A 122 8.75 21.47 -3.19
CA LEU A 122 8.11 21.75 -4.48
C LEU A 122 8.78 22.87 -5.31
N ASN A 123 9.71 23.63 -4.72
CA ASN A 123 10.41 24.73 -5.39
C ASN A 123 11.07 24.36 -6.74
N PRO A 124 11.65 23.15 -6.94
CA PRO A 124 12.27 22.78 -8.22
C PRO A 124 11.34 22.92 -9.43
N TRP A 125 10.02 22.82 -9.23
CA TRP A 125 9.01 22.95 -10.29
C TRP A 125 8.21 24.25 -10.21
N ALA A 126 8.57 25.20 -9.35
CA ALA A 126 7.80 26.42 -9.15
C ALA A 126 7.67 27.25 -10.45
N ARG A 127 8.75 27.31 -11.24
CA ARG A 127 8.78 28.06 -12.53
C ARG A 127 8.41 27.17 -13.73
N THR A 128 9.02 26.00 -13.82
CA THR A 128 8.90 25.09 -14.97
C THR A 128 7.61 24.27 -14.98
N ARG A 129 6.92 24.20 -13.83
CA ARG A 129 5.75 23.35 -13.59
C ARG A 129 6.06 21.86 -13.81
N ILE A 130 5.07 21.01 -13.52
CA ILE A 130 5.16 19.57 -13.71
C ILE A 130 4.44 19.20 -14.99
N SER A 131 5.18 18.79 -16.01
CA SER A 131 4.62 18.34 -17.29
C SER A 131 4.21 16.87 -17.24
N LYS A 132 3.34 16.45 -18.19
CA LYS A 132 2.98 15.03 -18.36
C LYS A 132 4.20 14.16 -18.65
N THR A 133 5.20 14.69 -19.38
CA THR A 133 6.46 13.99 -19.66
C THR A 133 7.24 13.74 -18.38
N ARG A 134 7.37 14.73 -17.48
CA ARG A 134 8.03 14.54 -16.17
C ARG A 134 7.33 13.47 -15.34
N ILE A 135 6.01 13.43 -15.36
CA ILE A 135 5.24 12.37 -14.69
C ILE A 135 5.50 11.00 -15.34
N ALA A 136 5.51 10.93 -16.67
CA ALA A 136 5.79 9.69 -17.38
C ALA A 136 7.20 9.14 -17.05
N GLU A 137 8.21 10.01 -16.99
CA GLU A 137 9.57 9.61 -16.58
C GLU A 137 9.65 9.21 -15.10
N SER A 138 8.92 9.91 -14.22
CA SER A 138 8.87 9.57 -12.78
C SER A 138 8.30 8.17 -12.53
N LYS A 139 7.51 7.63 -13.47
CA LYS A 139 6.97 6.26 -13.41
C LYS A 139 8.09 5.21 -13.26
N ASN A 140 9.25 5.43 -13.88
CA ASN A 140 10.37 4.49 -13.85
C ASN A 140 10.95 4.28 -12.45
N TYR A 141 10.60 5.16 -11.50
CA TYR A 141 11.04 5.14 -10.11
C TYR A 141 9.88 4.90 -9.13
N ALA A 142 8.67 4.68 -9.63
CA ALA A 142 7.46 4.59 -8.80
C ALA A 142 7.01 3.15 -8.61
N ALA A 143 6.64 2.81 -7.38
CA ALA A 143 5.99 1.54 -7.07
C ALA A 143 4.52 1.53 -7.49
N PHE A 144 3.86 2.69 -7.43
CA PHE A 144 2.49 2.85 -7.92
C PHE A 144 2.19 4.30 -8.27
N ARG A 145 1.12 4.49 -9.03
CA ARG A 145 0.52 5.79 -9.35
C ARG A 145 -0.81 5.94 -8.63
N ALA A 146 -1.01 7.07 -7.99
CA ALA A 146 -2.28 7.47 -7.40
C ALA A 146 -2.80 8.72 -8.14
N VAL A 147 -4.04 8.65 -8.64
CA VAL A 147 -4.70 9.78 -9.29
C VAL A 147 -5.95 10.12 -8.51
N ILE A 148 -6.06 11.36 -8.06
CA ILE A 148 -7.30 11.91 -7.53
C ILE A 148 -7.93 12.70 -8.67
N SER A 149 -9.16 12.36 -9.02
CA SER A 149 -9.94 13.15 -9.96
C SER A 149 -11.39 13.23 -9.52
N SER A 150 -11.92 14.45 -9.44
CA SER A 150 -13.30 14.73 -9.02
C SER A 150 -13.66 14.05 -7.69
N GLY A 151 -12.74 14.11 -6.71
CA GLY A 151 -12.91 13.52 -5.38
C GLY A 151 -12.85 11.98 -5.34
N ARG A 152 -12.45 11.32 -6.42
CA ARG A 152 -12.28 9.85 -6.49
C ARG A 152 -10.80 9.49 -6.62
N LEU A 153 -10.37 8.48 -5.87
CA LEU A 153 -9.01 7.94 -5.93
C LEU A 153 -8.97 6.75 -6.90
N TYR A 154 -8.01 6.81 -7.82
CA TYR A 154 -7.67 5.74 -8.75
C TYR A 154 -6.22 5.34 -8.49
N VAL A 155 -5.94 4.05 -8.47
CA VAL A 155 -4.59 3.53 -8.21
C VAL A 155 -4.20 2.55 -9.29
N ASP A 156 -3.00 2.72 -9.82
CA ASP A 156 -2.36 1.81 -10.77
C ASP A 156 -1.06 1.32 -10.15
N LEU A 157 -0.97 0.02 -9.89
CA LEU A 157 0.15 -0.61 -9.18
C LEU A 157 1.19 -1.09 -10.18
N TYR A 158 2.46 -0.74 -9.98
CA TYR A 158 3.57 -1.17 -10.85
C TYR A 158 4.36 -2.30 -10.22
N TYR A 159 4.72 -2.13 -8.95
CA TYR A 159 5.52 -3.06 -8.19
C TYR A 159 4.93 -3.28 -6.79
N ALA A 160 5.30 -4.38 -6.17
CA ALA A 160 4.98 -4.65 -4.78
C ALA A 160 5.75 -3.66 -3.88
N CYS A 161 5.13 -3.34 -2.75
CA CYS A 161 5.80 -2.66 -1.66
C CYS A 161 6.12 -3.66 -0.55
N VAL A 162 7.20 -3.39 0.18
CA VAL A 162 7.53 -4.11 1.41
C VAL A 162 6.31 -4.05 2.33
N GLN A 163 5.84 -5.19 2.83
CA GLN A 163 4.78 -5.26 3.84
C GLN A 163 3.51 -4.47 3.45
N SER A 164 2.78 -3.91 4.40
CA SER A 164 1.50 -3.20 4.22
C SER A 164 1.64 -1.74 3.76
N ARG A 165 2.84 -1.28 3.40
CA ARG A 165 3.14 0.13 3.13
C ARG A 165 2.25 0.78 2.06
N ALA A 166 2.04 0.11 0.92
CA ALA A 166 1.15 0.61 -0.13
C ALA A 166 -0.29 0.74 0.38
N MET A 167 -0.76 -0.27 1.12
CA MET A 167 -2.13 -0.32 1.64
C MET A 167 -2.43 0.86 2.57
N PHE A 168 -1.54 1.12 3.53
CA PHE A 168 -1.72 2.23 4.47
C PHE A 168 -1.52 3.60 3.82
N THR A 169 -0.63 3.72 2.82
CA THR A 169 -0.50 4.95 2.05
C THR A 169 -1.79 5.28 1.28
N ILE A 170 -2.35 4.28 0.58
CA ILE A 170 -3.63 4.43 -0.14
C ILE A 170 -4.78 4.70 0.83
N TRP A 171 -4.79 4.02 1.98
CA TRP A 171 -5.77 4.27 3.04
C TRP A 171 -5.68 5.71 3.55
N GLY A 172 -4.48 6.25 3.76
CA GLY A 172 -4.29 7.65 4.14
C GLY A 172 -4.87 8.63 3.12
N LEU A 173 -4.67 8.39 1.83
CA LEU A 173 -5.29 9.18 0.75
C LEU A 173 -6.83 9.09 0.76
N LEU A 174 -7.39 7.90 0.99
CA LEU A 174 -8.84 7.73 1.12
C LEU A 174 -9.40 8.49 2.32
N GLN A 175 -8.69 8.46 3.45
CA GLN A 175 -9.07 9.20 4.66
C GLN A 175 -8.98 10.72 4.43
N LEU A 176 -7.97 11.20 3.70
CA LEU A 176 -7.85 12.60 3.28
C LEU A 176 -9.08 13.03 2.46
N LEU A 177 -9.49 12.24 1.46
CA LEU A 177 -10.67 12.52 0.62
C LEU A 177 -11.97 12.53 1.42
N ARG A 178 -12.12 11.61 2.38
CA ARG A 178 -13.28 11.55 3.28
C ARG A 178 -13.35 12.74 4.23
N ARG A 179 -12.20 13.18 4.74
CA ARG A 179 -12.11 14.28 5.70
C ARG A 179 -12.33 15.64 5.05
N TYR A 180 -11.89 15.81 3.80
CA TYR A 180 -11.93 17.08 3.07
C TYR A 180 -12.64 16.95 1.71
N PRO A 181 -13.92 16.57 1.70
CA PRO A 181 -14.65 16.33 0.46
C PRO A 181 -14.75 17.61 -0.38
N GLY A 182 -14.38 17.53 -1.66
CA GLY A 182 -14.40 18.65 -2.60
C GLY A 182 -13.28 19.68 -2.41
N MET A 183 -12.42 19.54 -1.40
CA MET A 183 -11.29 20.45 -1.16
C MET A 183 -9.96 19.89 -1.67
N VAL A 184 -9.85 18.57 -1.82
CA VAL A 184 -8.65 17.93 -2.37
C VAL A 184 -8.65 18.11 -3.89
N PRO A 185 -7.62 18.74 -4.47
CA PRO A 185 -7.59 19.00 -5.91
C PRO A 185 -7.35 17.72 -6.71
N ASP A 186 -7.70 17.79 -8.00
CA ASP A 186 -7.29 16.79 -8.96
C ASP A 186 -5.75 16.77 -9.06
N VAL A 187 -5.16 15.59 -8.81
CA VAL A 187 -3.69 15.44 -8.73
C VAL A 187 -3.26 14.07 -9.20
N ASN A 188 -2.06 14.00 -9.78
CA ASN A 188 -1.44 12.78 -10.28
C ASN A 188 -0.10 12.58 -9.56
N ILE A 189 -0.01 11.50 -8.80
CA ILE A 189 1.06 11.21 -7.85
C ILE A 189 1.76 9.94 -8.31
N MET A 190 3.07 10.02 -8.51
CA MET A 190 3.96 8.87 -8.58
C MET A 190 4.55 8.65 -7.20
N PHE A 191 4.42 7.43 -6.66
CA PHE A 191 4.82 7.13 -5.29
C PHE A 191 5.80 5.95 -5.25
N ASP A 192 6.87 6.11 -4.48
CA ASP A 192 7.80 5.04 -4.13
C ASP A 192 7.77 4.76 -2.62
N CYS A 193 7.60 3.48 -2.29
CA CYS A 193 7.40 2.97 -0.94
C CYS A 193 8.67 2.40 -0.30
N MET A 194 9.84 2.61 -0.91
CA MET A 194 11.15 2.16 -0.40
C MET A 194 11.85 3.18 0.51
N ASP A 195 12.80 2.69 1.31
CA ASP A 195 13.41 3.41 2.44
C ASP A 195 14.39 4.53 2.07
N LYS A 196 15.05 4.42 0.93
CA LYS A 196 16.08 5.39 0.50
C LYS A 196 15.49 6.37 -0.50
N PRO A 197 15.82 7.67 -0.45
CA PRO A 197 15.52 8.62 -1.52
C PRO A 197 16.01 8.11 -2.89
N SER A 198 15.35 8.53 -3.97
CA SER A 198 15.59 7.98 -5.31
C SER A 198 16.08 9.01 -6.31
N ILE A 199 15.55 10.24 -6.30
CA ILE A 199 15.79 11.20 -7.38
C ILE A 199 16.97 12.12 -7.02
N ASN A 200 18.19 11.73 -7.41
CA ASN A 200 19.39 12.51 -7.16
C ASN A 200 19.37 13.86 -7.91
N ARG A 201 19.76 14.94 -7.24
CA ARG A 201 19.73 16.30 -7.81
C ARG A 201 20.73 16.54 -8.91
N THR A 202 21.92 15.94 -8.82
CA THR A 202 22.98 16.11 -9.82
C THR A 202 22.63 15.36 -11.09
N GLU A 203 22.15 14.12 -10.98
CA GLU A 203 21.78 13.28 -12.11
C GLU A 203 20.52 13.79 -12.83
N HIS A 204 19.58 14.37 -12.09
CA HIS A 204 18.32 14.91 -12.63
C HIS A 204 18.29 16.44 -12.68
N ALA A 205 19.45 17.11 -12.76
CA ALA A 205 19.53 18.57 -12.74
C ALA A 205 18.72 19.23 -13.87
N ASP A 206 18.83 18.68 -15.09
CA ASP A 206 18.11 19.19 -16.27
C ASP A 206 16.62 18.83 -16.25
N MET A 207 16.29 17.68 -15.64
CA MET A 207 14.93 17.18 -15.57
C MET A 207 14.57 16.67 -14.16
N PRO A 208 14.32 17.58 -13.20
CA PRO A 208 13.81 17.19 -11.89
C PRO A 208 12.51 16.38 -12.00
N LEU A 209 12.48 15.19 -11.40
CA LEU A 209 11.36 14.26 -11.46
C LEU A 209 10.54 14.31 -10.15
N PRO A 210 9.24 14.65 -10.19
CA PRO A 210 8.41 14.67 -9.00
C PRO A 210 8.00 13.26 -8.58
N LEU A 211 8.69 12.73 -7.59
CA LEU A 211 8.40 11.43 -6.98
C LEU A 211 8.06 11.62 -5.51
N PHE A 212 6.92 11.10 -5.05
CA PHE A 212 6.53 11.14 -3.66
C PHE A 212 7.10 9.94 -2.90
N LYS A 213 7.66 10.21 -1.72
CA LYS A 213 8.25 9.22 -0.80
C LYS A 213 8.00 9.65 0.63
N TYR A 214 8.28 8.80 1.61
CA TYR A 214 8.20 9.23 3.01
C TYR A 214 9.42 10.04 3.49
N CYS A 215 10.55 9.95 2.79
CA CYS A 215 11.78 10.63 3.16
C CYS A 215 12.51 11.24 1.96
N THR A 216 13.36 12.23 2.22
CA THR A 216 14.24 12.88 1.25
C THR A 216 15.52 13.37 1.95
N THR A 217 16.51 13.84 1.18
CA THR A 217 17.68 14.58 1.71
C THR A 217 17.92 15.85 0.91
N GLN A 218 18.93 16.64 1.28
CA GLN A 218 19.25 17.87 0.54
C GLN A 218 19.72 17.58 -0.90
N GLU A 219 20.26 16.39 -1.13
CA GLU A 219 20.80 15.92 -2.41
C GLU A 219 19.73 15.31 -3.32
N HIS A 220 18.47 15.26 -2.88
CA HIS A 220 17.39 14.61 -3.62
C HIS A 220 16.21 15.53 -3.91
N PHE A 221 15.47 15.22 -4.97
CA PHE A 221 14.23 15.89 -5.37
C PHE A 221 12.97 15.20 -4.87
N ASP A 222 13.07 14.03 -4.22
CA ASP A 222 11.91 13.31 -3.67
C ASP A 222 11.07 14.22 -2.77
N ILE A 223 9.75 14.15 -2.92
CA ILE A 223 8.77 14.98 -2.22
C ILE A 223 8.24 14.19 -1.01
N PRO A 224 8.52 14.61 0.23
CA PRO A 224 8.04 13.93 1.41
C PRO A 224 6.51 13.97 1.54
N LEU A 225 5.90 12.81 1.76
CA LEU A 225 4.51 12.63 2.19
C LEU A 225 4.53 11.97 3.58
N PRO A 226 3.57 12.26 4.47
CA PRO A 226 3.41 11.50 5.71
C PRO A 226 3.43 9.99 5.43
N ASP A 227 4.22 9.28 6.21
CA ASP A 227 4.49 7.87 5.97
C ASP A 227 3.28 7.00 6.32
N TRP A 228 3.29 5.75 5.85
CA TRP A 228 2.23 4.77 6.14
C TRP A 228 2.05 4.51 7.63
N SER A 229 3.11 4.66 8.45
CA SER A 229 3.05 4.31 9.87
C SER A 229 2.12 5.20 10.70
N PHE A 230 1.76 6.40 10.21
CA PHE A 230 0.71 7.22 10.83
C PHE A 230 -0.63 6.48 10.95
N TRP A 231 -0.95 5.59 10.01
CA TRP A 231 -2.17 4.77 10.04
C TRP A 231 -1.95 3.37 10.62
N GLY A 232 -0.71 3.06 11.03
CA GLY A 232 -0.29 1.78 11.58
C GLY A 232 0.69 1.03 10.68
N TRP A 233 1.40 0.10 11.30
CA TRP A 233 2.32 -0.82 10.64
C TRP A 233 2.36 -2.16 11.42
N PRO A 234 1.40 -3.06 11.13
CA PRO A 234 1.17 -4.26 11.94
C PRO A 234 2.34 -5.23 11.90
N GLU A 235 3.07 -5.31 10.78
CA GLU A 235 4.22 -6.22 10.63
C GLU A 235 5.37 -5.92 11.60
N ILE A 236 5.41 -4.72 12.21
CA ILE A 236 6.37 -4.34 13.25
C ILE A 236 5.69 -3.83 14.52
N ASN A 237 4.41 -4.15 14.71
CA ASN A 237 3.61 -3.81 15.89
C ASN A 237 3.54 -2.30 16.21
N ILE A 238 3.49 -1.46 15.17
CA ILE A 238 3.18 -0.02 15.32
C ILE A 238 1.68 0.17 15.13
N ARG A 239 1.03 0.78 16.11
CA ARG A 239 -0.40 1.13 16.04
C ARG A 239 -0.61 2.46 15.31
N PRO A 240 -1.86 2.79 14.92
CA PRO A 240 -2.19 4.12 14.43
C PRO A 240 -1.66 5.21 15.39
N TRP A 241 -1.24 6.34 14.82
CA TRP A 241 -0.53 7.38 15.56
C TRP A 241 -1.32 7.93 16.75
N ASP A 242 -2.64 8.02 16.66
CA ASP A 242 -3.49 8.51 17.76
C ASP A 242 -3.37 7.62 19.02
N ASP A 243 -3.37 6.30 18.83
CA ASP A 243 -3.21 5.32 19.91
C ASP A 243 -1.76 5.28 20.41
N GLU A 244 -0.81 5.24 19.47
CA GLU A 244 0.61 5.14 19.79
C GLU A 244 1.11 6.38 20.54
N PHE A 245 0.67 7.58 20.14
CA PHE A 245 0.99 8.82 20.81
C PHE A 245 0.48 8.85 22.26
N GLN A 246 -0.74 8.37 22.51
CA GLN A 246 -1.31 8.33 23.85
C GLN A 246 -0.48 7.41 24.77
N ASP A 247 -0.06 6.25 24.27
CA ASP A 247 0.73 5.32 25.06
C ASP A 247 2.16 5.80 25.29
N ILE A 248 2.78 6.47 24.30
CA ILE A 248 4.05 7.17 24.50
C ILE A 248 3.91 8.22 25.61
N LYS A 249 2.80 8.98 25.63
CA LYS A 249 2.55 9.98 26.69
C LYS A 249 2.37 9.33 28.05
N ASN A 250 1.54 8.30 28.16
CA ASN A 250 1.32 7.55 29.40
C ASN A 250 2.64 6.97 29.93
N GLY A 251 3.43 6.30 29.07
CA GLY A 251 4.74 5.76 29.42
C GLY A 251 5.75 6.84 29.82
N SER A 252 5.69 8.01 29.18
CA SER A 252 6.56 9.15 29.54
C SER A 252 6.27 9.71 30.94
N GLN A 253 4.98 9.73 31.33
CA GLN A 253 4.50 10.25 32.61
C GLN A 253 4.66 9.24 33.76
N ALA A 254 4.63 7.94 33.45
CA ALA A 254 4.80 6.88 34.44
C ALA A 254 6.17 6.92 35.16
N LYS A 255 7.20 7.51 34.54
CA LYS A 255 8.55 7.56 35.08
C LYS A 255 9.22 8.91 34.84
N SER A 256 9.36 9.69 35.92
CA SER A 256 10.04 10.99 35.91
C SER A 256 11.49 10.89 35.43
N TRP A 257 12.01 12.01 34.90
CA TRP A 257 13.37 12.08 34.34
C TRP A 257 14.44 11.52 35.28
N LEU A 258 14.46 11.99 36.54
CA LEU A 258 15.43 11.56 37.55
C LEU A 258 15.35 10.06 37.90
N LYS A 259 14.22 9.41 37.63
CA LYS A 259 14.05 7.97 37.87
C LYS A 259 14.49 7.12 36.67
N LYS A 260 14.65 7.69 35.46
CA LYS A 260 15.03 6.95 34.24
C LYS A 260 16.41 6.29 34.41
N GLY A 261 16.63 5.17 33.72
CA GLY A 261 17.91 4.47 33.77
C GLY A 261 19.02 5.36 33.21
N PRO A 262 20.17 5.51 33.89
CA PRO A 262 21.24 6.42 33.47
C PRO A 262 22.14 5.76 32.42
N PHE A 263 21.55 5.12 31.41
CA PHE A 263 22.29 4.42 30.37
C PHE A 263 21.61 4.57 29.01
N PRO A 264 22.39 4.60 27.91
CA PRO A 264 21.84 4.54 26.57
C PRO A 264 21.10 3.22 26.33
N TYR A 265 19.95 3.29 25.67
CA TYR A 265 19.18 2.13 25.25
C TYR A 265 18.91 2.20 23.74
N TRP A 266 19.15 1.10 23.03
CA TRP A 266 18.77 0.95 21.64
C TRP A 266 18.29 -0.47 21.37
N LYS A 267 17.16 -0.60 20.67
CA LYS A 267 16.67 -1.86 20.12
C LYS A 267 16.22 -1.62 18.70
N GLY A 268 16.71 -2.40 17.75
CA GLY A 268 16.31 -2.25 16.35
C GLY A 268 16.95 -3.24 15.39
N ASN A 269 16.52 -3.19 14.14
CA ASN A 269 17.07 -4.01 13.05
C ASN A 269 18.37 -3.37 12.51
N PRO A 270 19.54 -4.05 12.63
CA PRO A 270 20.81 -3.58 12.06
C PRO A 270 20.95 -3.87 10.56
N ASP A 271 20.16 -4.81 10.01
CA ASP A 271 20.28 -5.32 8.64
C ASP A 271 19.49 -4.47 7.63
N VAL A 272 19.56 -3.15 7.78
CA VAL A 272 18.87 -2.16 6.93
C VAL A 272 19.85 -1.43 5.99
N GLY A 273 21.02 -2.02 5.75
CA GLY A 273 22.07 -1.41 4.93
C GLY A 273 22.69 -0.14 5.54
N SER A 274 22.65 0.01 6.87
CA SER A 274 23.27 1.13 7.61
C SER A 274 24.52 0.64 8.35
N PRO A 275 25.74 1.01 7.93
CA PRO A 275 26.98 0.65 8.64
C PRO A 275 26.97 1.09 10.11
N ILE A 276 26.47 2.31 10.37
CA ILE A 276 26.38 2.88 11.72
C ILE A 276 25.56 2.00 12.66
N ARG A 277 24.44 1.41 12.20
CA ARG A 277 23.65 0.49 13.05
C ARG A 277 24.40 -0.81 13.37
N ARG A 278 25.26 -1.30 12.46
CA ARG A 278 26.10 -2.48 12.71
C ARG A 278 27.24 -2.16 13.67
N GLU A 279 27.87 -1.01 13.53
CA GLU A 279 28.89 -0.51 14.46
C GLU A 279 28.31 -0.27 15.85
N LEU A 280 27.09 0.27 15.95
CA LEU A 280 26.40 0.48 17.23
C LEU A 280 26.28 -0.81 18.05
N LEU A 281 26.12 -1.98 17.42
CA LEU A 281 26.08 -3.27 18.14
C LEU A 281 27.38 -3.58 18.89
N GLN A 282 28.52 -3.07 18.42
CA GLN A 282 29.82 -3.23 19.06
C GLN A 282 29.95 -2.36 20.32
N CYS A 283 29.08 -1.36 20.48
CA CYS A 283 29.07 -0.47 21.63
C CYS A 283 28.34 -1.06 22.86
N ASN A 284 27.90 -2.32 22.81
CA ASN A 284 27.22 -3.02 23.91
C ASN A 284 28.20 -3.41 25.04
N HIS A 285 28.88 -2.42 25.61
CA HIS A 285 29.97 -2.60 26.57
C HIS A 285 29.56 -2.12 27.96
N THR A 286 29.35 -3.07 28.87
CA THR A 286 28.81 -2.85 30.23
C THR A 286 29.72 -2.02 31.13
N ARG A 287 31.05 -2.01 30.90
CA ARG A 287 32.01 -1.32 31.78
C ARG A 287 32.24 0.15 31.44
N LEU A 288 32.14 0.55 30.16
CA LEU A 288 32.47 1.90 29.70
C LEU A 288 31.22 2.77 29.60
N TRP A 289 30.23 2.28 28.88
CA TRP A 289 29.05 3.07 28.50
C TRP A 289 27.77 2.62 29.20
N LYS A 290 27.81 1.44 29.85
CA LYS A 290 26.63 0.76 30.43
C LYS A 290 25.44 0.66 29.46
N ALA A 291 25.70 0.77 28.15
CA ALA A 291 24.67 0.82 27.13
C ALA A 291 23.97 -0.54 27.02
N GLN A 292 22.68 -0.51 26.72
CA GLN A 292 21.89 -1.68 26.40
C GLN A 292 21.51 -1.63 24.93
N ILE A 293 22.17 -2.47 24.13
CA ILE A 293 22.01 -2.46 22.67
C ILE A 293 21.53 -3.85 22.25
N MET A 294 20.33 -3.92 21.70
CA MET A 294 19.64 -5.17 21.38
C MET A 294 19.31 -5.22 19.89
N ARG A 295 19.62 -6.35 19.25
CA ARG A 295 19.10 -6.66 17.92
C ARG A 295 17.62 -6.98 18.03
N GLN A 296 16.79 -6.30 17.25
CA GLN A 296 15.41 -6.71 17.02
C GLN A 296 15.43 -7.81 15.96
N VAL A 297 15.04 -9.01 16.37
CA VAL A 297 14.84 -10.18 15.51
C VAL A 297 13.44 -10.12 14.93
#